data_AF-A0A7W7S2H7-F1
#
_entry.id   AF-A0A7W7S2H7-F1
#
_cell.length_a   1.000
_cell.length_b   1.000
_cell.length_c   1.000
_cell.angle_alpha   90.00
_cell.angle_beta   90.00
_cell.angle_gamma   90.00
#
_symmetry.space_group_name_H-M   'P 1'
#
loop_
_entity.id
_entity.type
_entity.pdbx_description
1 polymer ?
#
loop_
_entity_poly.entity_id
_entity_poly.type
_entity_poly.pdbx_seq_one_letter_code
_entity_poly.pdbx_strand_id
1 'polypeptide(L)'
;MVLTLDALHTTKATARLITEQLGGHYVLILKGNQPLARAAARALLPGPDAEWSDTTAIDHDHGHDRTERRTIRTTEADEGLFPGARQAFRLRRDVGDLDGTWTGKEIVYGITSLPAALAERQSHPVPFIARTSEPERESTPWTIMMTSDDTAAARTVSHHSINRLRSTRCEDPRLEPRKGDSGPVT
;
A
#
# COMPACT_ATOMS: atom_id res chain seq x y z
N MET A 1 2.79 0.79 12.52
CA MET A 1 2.03 -0.23 11.76
C MET A 1 1.85 0.26 10.34
N VAL A 2 2.06 -0.60 9.34
CA VAL A 2 1.78 -0.29 7.92
C VAL A 2 0.70 -1.23 7.40
N LEU A 3 -0.32 -0.66 6.76
CA LEU A 3 -1.47 -1.36 6.20
C LEU A 3 -1.44 -1.29 4.69
N THR A 4 -1.48 -2.44 4.03
CA THR A 4 -1.78 -2.53 2.59
C THR A 4 -3.20 -3.04 2.43
N LEU A 5 -3.94 -2.47 1.50
CA LEU A 5 -5.34 -2.82 1.26
C LEU A 5 -5.58 -3.12 -0.21
N ASP A 6 -6.57 -3.97 -0.46
CA ASP A 6 -7.12 -4.16 -1.80
C ASP A 6 -7.64 -2.82 -2.35
N ALA A 7 -7.60 -2.70 -3.67
CA ALA A 7 -8.00 -1.50 -4.38
C ALA A 7 -9.43 -1.04 -4.04
N LEU A 8 -10.38 -1.93 -3.76
CA LEU A 8 -11.74 -1.53 -3.37
C LEU A 8 -11.77 -0.65 -2.11
N HIS A 9 -10.83 -0.88 -1.20
CA HIS A 9 -10.70 -0.15 0.06
C HIS A 9 -9.79 1.07 -0.05
N THR A 10 -9.32 1.41 -1.25
CA THR A 10 -8.58 2.66 -1.51
C THR A 10 -9.56 3.83 -1.53
N THR A 11 -10.02 4.22 -0.34
CA THR A 11 -10.94 5.34 -0.14
C THR A 11 -10.34 6.37 0.82
N LYS A 12 -10.76 7.63 0.65
CA LYS A 12 -10.36 8.73 1.55
C LYS A 12 -10.81 8.46 2.99
N ALA A 13 -11.96 7.82 3.19
CA ALA A 13 -12.45 7.46 4.52
C ALA A 13 -11.55 6.43 5.20
N THR A 14 -11.13 5.40 4.47
CA THR A 14 -10.20 4.39 4.97
C THR A 14 -8.83 4.98 5.30
N ALA A 15 -8.34 5.91 4.47
CA ALA A 15 -7.07 6.60 4.72
C ALA A 15 -7.09 7.39 6.05
N ARG A 16 -8.17 8.14 6.30
CA ARG A 16 -8.36 8.88 7.55
C ARG A 16 -8.52 7.96 8.74
N LEU A 17 -9.30 6.88 8.61
CA LEU A 17 -9.42 5.86 9.66
C LEU A 17 -8.04 5.34 10.07
N ILE A 18 -7.20 4.98 9.10
CA ILE A 18 -5.87 4.43 9.35
C ILE A 18 -4.96 5.45 10.04
N THR A 19 -4.89 6.66 9.50
CA THR A 19 -3.94 7.68 9.95
C THR A 19 -4.39 8.37 11.24
N GLU A 20 -5.67 8.74 11.34
CA GLU A 20 -6.20 9.53 12.45
C GLU A 20 -6.65 8.67 13.63
N GLN A 21 -7.33 7.54 13.38
CA GLN A 21 -7.90 6.72 14.45
C GLN A 21 -7.00 5.56 14.86
N LEU A 22 -6.35 4.90 13.90
CA LEU A 22 -5.47 3.76 14.16
C LEU A 22 -4.00 4.16 14.39
N GLY A 23 -3.63 5.42 14.11
CA GLY A 23 -2.25 5.90 14.21
C GLY A 23 -1.26 5.11 13.32
N GLY A 24 -1.77 4.52 12.24
CA GLY A 24 -1.00 3.70 11.32
C GLY A 24 -0.65 4.43 10.02
N HIS A 25 0.15 3.77 9.19
CA HIS A 25 0.42 4.21 7.83
C HIS A 25 -0.24 3.27 6.81
N TYR A 26 -0.53 3.80 5.62
CA TYR A 26 -1.04 3.00 4.52
C TYR A 26 -0.08 2.98 3.33
N VAL A 27 -0.21 1.94 2.52
CA VAL A 27 0.29 1.87 1.14
C VAL A 27 -0.87 1.41 0.28
N LEU A 28 -1.30 2.24 -0.67
CA LEU A 28 -2.50 2.00 -1.47
C LEU A 28 -2.20 2.14 -2.96
N ILE A 29 -2.75 1.23 -3.76
CA ILE A 29 -2.67 1.29 -5.22
C ILE A 29 -3.87 2.06 -5.77
N LEU A 30 -3.60 3.02 -6.64
CA LEU A 30 -4.59 3.89 -7.26
C LEU A 30 -5.11 3.25 -8.56
N LYS A 31 -6.32 2.69 -8.49
CA LYS A 31 -7.05 2.11 -9.63
C LYS A 31 -8.15 3.07 -10.15
N GLY A 32 -9.04 2.54 -10.98
CA GLY A 32 -10.17 3.27 -11.58
C GLY A 32 -11.18 3.83 -10.57
N ASN A 33 -11.15 3.39 -9.31
CA ASN A 33 -11.98 3.95 -8.24
C ASN A 33 -11.45 5.27 -7.66
N GLN A 34 -10.20 5.65 -7.95
CA GLN A 34 -9.63 6.95 -7.58
C GLN A 34 -8.98 7.64 -8.80
N PRO A 35 -9.77 7.97 -9.85
CA PRO A 35 -9.23 8.40 -11.13
C PRO A 35 -8.46 9.72 -11.05
N LEU A 36 -8.92 10.67 -10.22
CA LEU A 36 -8.24 11.96 -10.03
C LEU A 36 -6.91 11.80 -9.28
N ALA A 37 -6.89 11.02 -8.20
CA ALA A 37 -5.65 10.76 -7.47
C ALA A 37 -4.64 9.98 -8.34
N ARG A 38 -5.13 9.00 -9.13
CA ARG A 38 -4.31 8.27 -10.10
C ARG A 38 -3.70 9.19 -11.16
N ALA A 39 -4.50 10.11 -11.70
CA ALA A 39 -4.03 11.09 -12.67
C ALA A 39 -2.98 12.04 -12.06
N ALA A 40 -3.23 12.53 -10.85
CA ALA A 40 -2.28 13.38 -10.12
C ALA A 40 -0.96 12.65 -9.84
N ALA A 41 -1.01 11.43 -9.30
CA ALA A 41 0.19 10.61 -9.05
C ALA A 41 0.97 10.34 -10.34
N ARG A 42 0.28 10.05 -11.44
CA ARG A 42 0.92 9.88 -12.76
C ARG A 42 1.59 11.17 -13.24
N ALA A 43 0.97 12.33 -13.03
CA ALA A 43 1.53 13.62 -13.41
C ALA A 43 2.77 13.99 -12.59
N LEU A 44 2.86 13.55 -11.33
CA LEU A 44 4.03 13.74 -10.47
C LEU A 44 5.20 12.81 -10.83
N LEU A 45 4.94 11.72 -11.56
CA LEU A 45 5.93 10.71 -11.89
C LEU A 45 6.06 10.56 -13.43
N PRO A 46 6.46 11.60 -14.18
CA PRO A 46 6.64 11.55 -15.63
C PRO A 46 7.93 10.83 -16.04
N GLY A 47 8.11 10.66 -17.35
CA GLY A 47 9.42 10.35 -17.93
C GLY A 47 9.93 8.91 -17.74
N PRO A 48 11.05 8.58 -18.40
CA PRO A 48 11.72 7.28 -18.33
C PRO A 48 12.32 7.01 -16.95
N ASP A 49 12.59 5.74 -16.66
CA ASP A 49 13.12 5.31 -15.35
C ASP A 49 14.53 5.90 -15.07
N ALA A 50 15.30 6.22 -16.11
CA ALA A 50 16.66 6.78 -16.02
C ALA A 50 16.72 8.19 -15.38
N GLU A 51 15.66 8.99 -15.52
CA GLU A 51 15.57 10.33 -14.92
C GLU A 51 15.30 10.30 -13.41
N TRP A 52 15.07 9.10 -12.85
CA TRP A 52 14.63 8.90 -11.47
C TRP A 52 15.63 8.10 -10.65
N SER A 53 16.88 7.97 -11.10
CA SER A 53 17.91 7.11 -10.49
C SER A 53 18.03 7.28 -8.97
N ASP A 54 17.90 8.52 -8.49
CA ASP A 54 18.12 8.87 -7.07
C ASP A 54 16.98 8.43 -6.15
N THR A 55 15.80 8.15 -6.71
CA THR A 55 14.58 7.76 -5.98
C THR A 55 14.04 6.41 -6.43
N THR A 56 14.81 5.72 -7.28
CA THR A 56 14.44 4.43 -7.84
C THR A 56 15.14 3.32 -7.08
N ALA A 57 14.41 2.25 -6.78
CA ALA A 57 15.07 0.97 -6.54
C ALA A 57 14.48 -0.14 -7.37
N ILE A 58 15.28 -1.19 -7.50
CA ILE A 58 15.02 -2.33 -8.35
C ILE A 58 15.15 -3.59 -7.50
N ASP A 59 14.14 -4.44 -7.56
CA ASP A 59 14.13 -5.76 -6.97
C ASP A 59 14.01 -6.80 -8.08
N HIS A 60 14.70 -7.92 -7.91
CA HIS A 60 14.74 -9.02 -8.86
C HIS A 60 14.35 -10.31 -8.15
N ASP A 61 13.37 -10.99 -8.71
CA ASP A 61 12.87 -12.27 -8.21
C ASP A 61 13.00 -13.32 -9.31
N HIS A 62 13.55 -14.48 -8.96
CA HIS A 62 13.70 -15.62 -9.85
C HIS A 62 12.90 -16.78 -9.29
N GLY A 63 11.75 -17.05 -9.92
CA GLY A 63 10.97 -18.26 -9.69
C GLY A 63 11.42 -19.39 -10.61
N HIS A 64 10.86 -20.59 -10.40
CA HIS A 64 11.27 -21.79 -11.14
C HIS A 64 11.04 -21.72 -12.66
N ASP A 65 10.04 -20.97 -13.13
CA ASP A 65 9.70 -20.87 -14.55
C ASP A 65 9.74 -19.42 -15.06
N ARG A 66 9.98 -18.44 -14.18
CA ARG A 66 9.73 -17.03 -14.47
C ARG A 66 10.67 -16.12 -13.70
N THR A 67 11.12 -15.09 -14.40
CA THR A 67 11.86 -13.95 -13.83
C THR A 67 10.92 -12.77 -13.65
N GLU A 68 11.02 -12.08 -12.53
CA GLU A 68 10.31 -10.82 -12.30
C GLU A 68 11.29 -9.72 -11.88
N ARG A 69 11.12 -8.54 -12.47
CA ARG A 69 11.83 -7.32 -12.07
C ARG A 69 10.81 -6.28 -11.64
N ARG A 70 10.99 -5.77 -10.43
CA ARG A 70 10.16 -4.69 -9.89
C ARG A 70 10.99 -3.44 -9.78
N THR A 71 10.53 -2.37 -10.41
CA THR A 71 11.16 -1.05 -10.35
C THR A 71 10.18 -0.09 -9.73
N ILE A 72 10.47 0.41 -8.54
CA ILE A 72 9.66 1.45 -7.91
C ILE A 72 10.43 2.76 -7.94
N ARG A 73 9.72 3.85 -8.21
CA ARG A 73 10.19 5.21 -7.99
C ARG A 73 9.18 5.98 -7.15
N THR A 74 9.68 6.87 -6.31
CA THR A 74 8.87 7.64 -5.36
C THR A 74 9.11 9.14 -5.55
N THR A 75 8.10 9.93 -5.23
CA THR A 75 8.20 11.40 -5.13
C THR A 75 7.36 11.87 -3.95
N GLU A 76 7.67 13.05 -3.42
CA GLU A 76 6.88 13.68 -2.37
C GLU A 76 5.44 13.94 -2.84
N ALA A 77 4.50 13.78 -1.93
CA ALA A 77 3.09 14.09 -2.13
C ALA A 77 2.51 14.71 -0.87
N ASP A 78 1.40 15.42 -1.00
CA ASP A 78 0.73 16.09 0.12
C ASP A 78 -0.73 15.64 0.27
N GLU A 79 -1.37 16.14 1.32
CA GLU A 79 -2.75 15.81 1.66
C GLU A 79 -3.77 16.28 0.61
N GLY A 80 -3.39 17.20 -0.28
CA GLY A 80 -4.17 17.62 -1.44
C GLY A 80 -4.33 16.49 -2.47
N LEU A 81 -3.34 15.61 -2.60
CA LEU A 81 -3.41 14.43 -3.46
C LEU A 81 -4.30 13.35 -2.82
N PHE A 82 -4.07 13.03 -1.55
CA PHE A 82 -4.88 12.06 -0.80
C PHE A 82 -4.70 12.26 0.72
N PRO A 83 -5.72 11.99 1.56
CA PRO A 83 -5.62 12.23 3.00
C PRO A 83 -4.42 11.55 3.64
N GLY A 84 -3.60 12.33 4.34
CA GLY A 84 -2.38 11.87 5.00
C GLY A 84 -1.26 11.42 4.07
N ALA A 85 -1.36 11.63 2.75
CA ALA A 85 -0.31 11.25 1.82
C ALA A 85 0.98 12.04 2.07
N ARG A 86 2.10 11.33 1.95
CA ARG A 86 3.46 11.86 2.08
C ARG A 86 4.29 11.56 0.84
N GLN A 87 4.01 10.45 0.17
CA GLN A 87 4.68 10.09 -1.07
C GLN A 87 3.70 9.48 -2.07
N ALA A 88 3.95 9.75 -3.35
CA ALA A 88 3.39 9.02 -4.47
C ALA A 88 4.46 8.13 -5.08
N PHE A 89 4.08 6.99 -5.63
CA PHE A 89 5.01 6.07 -6.26
C PHE A 89 4.47 5.47 -7.55
N ARG A 90 5.40 5.09 -8.42
CA ARG A 90 5.13 4.29 -9.61
C ARG A 90 5.89 2.98 -9.45
N LEU A 91 5.16 1.87 -9.50
CA LEU A 91 5.72 0.53 -9.49
C LEU A 91 5.56 -0.06 -10.89
N ARG A 92 6.68 -0.44 -11.49
CA ARG A 92 6.76 -1.18 -12.74
C ARG A 92 7.11 -2.62 -12.42
N ARG A 93 6.35 -3.57 -12.96
CA ARG A 93 6.68 -5.00 -12.94
C ARG A 93 6.96 -5.44 -14.35
N ASP A 94 8.17 -5.89 -14.62
CA ASP A 94 8.49 -6.63 -15.83
C ASP A 94 8.51 -8.12 -15.47
N VAL A 95 7.81 -8.92 -16.26
CA VAL A 95 7.76 -10.38 -16.12
C VAL A 95 8.41 -10.97 -17.36
N GLY A 96 9.24 -11.99 -17.18
CA GLY A 96 9.94 -12.64 -18.27
C GLY A 96 10.15 -14.12 -18.00
N ASP A 97 10.55 -14.84 -19.04
CA ASP A 97 10.92 -16.24 -18.94
C ASP A 97 12.36 -16.36 -18.42
N LEU A 98 12.82 -17.58 -18.12
CA LEU A 98 14.18 -17.82 -17.64
C LEU A 98 15.26 -17.53 -18.69
N ASP A 99 14.89 -17.49 -19.98
CA ASP A 99 15.79 -17.19 -21.10
C ASP A 99 16.14 -15.69 -21.20
N GLY A 100 15.70 -14.88 -20.23
CA GLY A 100 15.98 -13.44 -20.16
C GLY A 100 15.08 -12.58 -21.04
N THR A 101 14.08 -13.18 -21.70
CA THR A 101 13.09 -12.47 -22.51
C THR A 101 11.96 -11.95 -21.63
N TRP A 102 11.76 -10.63 -21.61
CA TRP A 102 10.63 -9.99 -20.92
C TRP A 102 9.36 -10.15 -21.76
N THR A 103 8.36 -10.85 -21.20
CA THR A 103 7.09 -11.20 -21.85
C THR A 103 5.91 -10.36 -21.35
N GLY A 104 6.05 -9.69 -20.20
CA GLY A 104 5.01 -8.86 -19.60
C GLY A 104 5.54 -7.57 -18.99
N LYS A 105 4.71 -6.53 -19.02
CA LYS A 105 4.98 -5.25 -18.36
C LYS A 105 3.71 -4.67 -17.77
N GLU A 106 3.74 -4.41 -16.47
CA GLU A 106 2.68 -3.72 -15.74
C GLU A 106 3.22 -2.43 -15.11
N ILE A 107 2.43 -1.36 -15.13
CA ILE A 107 2.71 -0.13 -14.40
C ILE A 107 1.51 0.23 -13.55
N VAL A 108 1.74 0.30 -12.23
CA VAL A 108 0.76 0.78 -11.26
C VAL A 108 1.27 2.05 -10.58
N TYR A 109 0.33 2.86 -10.12
CA TYR A 109 0.60 4.07 -9.34
C TYR A 109 0.00 3.87 -7.96
N GLY A 110 0.69 4.34 -6.93
CA GLY A 110 0.21 4.25 -5.57
C GLY A 110 0.62 5.45 -4.74
N ILE A 111 0.16 5.45 -3.51
CA ILE A 111 0.38 6.49 -2.52
C ILE A 111 0.65 5.88 -1.15
N THR A 112 1.41 6.58 -0.33
CA THR A 112 1.65 6.19 1.04
C THR A 112 1.65 7.40 1.98
N SER A 113 1.21 7.16 3.22
CA SER A 113 1.37 8.11 4.32
C SER A 113 2.69 7.93 5.07
N LEU A 114 3.57 7.02 4.63
CA LEU A 114 4.93 6.90 5.16
C LEU A 114 5.79 8.08 4.67
N PRO A 115 6.49 8.78 5.57
CA PRO A 115 7.52 9.74 5.18
C PRO A 115 8.73 9.02 4.56
N ALA A 116 9.41 9.68 3.61
CA ALA A 116 10.59 9.12 2.93
C ALA A 116 11.67 8.61 3.90
N ALA A 117 11.90 9.30 5.02
CA ALA A 117 12.88 8.91 6.04
C ALA A 117 12.54 7.59 6.76
N LEU A 118 11.26 7.24 6.87
CA LEU A 118 10.81 5.95 7.42
C LEU A 118 10.67 4.88 6.34
N ALA A 119 10.53 5.32 5.11
CA ALA A 119 10.63 4.50 3.92
C ALA A 119 12.07 4.50 3.39
N GLU A 120 13.11 4.51 4.23
CA GLU A 120 14.48 4.28 3.75
C GLU A 120 14.81 2.79 3.69
N ARG A 121 15.61 2.41 2.69
CA ARG A 121 16.22 1.09 2.62
C ARG A 121 17.21 0.98 3.77
N GLN A 122 16.92 0.18 4.79
CA GLN A 122 17.97 -0.25 5.72
C GLN A 122 18.97 -1.12 4.94
N SER A 123 20.06 -0.51 4.49
CA SER A 123 21.23 -1.21 3.97
C SER A 123 21.92 -1.93 5.13
N HIS A 124 21.40 -3.10 5.49
CA HIS A 124 22.14 -4.02 6.35
C HIS A 124 23.25 -4.67 5.52
N PRO A 125 24.55 -4.46 5.81
CA PRO A 125 25.56 -5.40 5.40
C PRO A 125 25.33 -6.68 6.20
N VAL A 126 24.66 -7.68 5.61
CA VAL A 126 24.65 -9.02 6.20
C VAL A 126 26.02 -9.64 5.97
N PRO A 127 26.82 -9.94 7.01
CA PRO A 127 27.99 -10.79 6.82
C PRO A 127 27.47 -12.14 6.32
N PHE A 128 28.08 -12.64 5.24
CA PHE A 128 27.81 -13.95 4.69
C PHE A 128 28.13 -15.02 5.76
N ILE A 129 27.12 -15.44 6.51
CA ILE A 129 27.17 -16.67 7.30
C ILE A 129 26.04 -17.54 6.78
N ALA A 130 26.44 -18.60 6.07
CA ALA A 130 25.58 -19.71 5.71
C ALA A 130 24.95 -20.26 7.00
N ARG A 131 23.67 -19.97 7.22
CA ARG A 131 22.85 -20.68 8.19
C ARG A 131 21.48 -20.92 7.58
N THR A 132 21.19 -22.20 7.38
CA THR A 132 19.91 -22.76 6.99
C THR A 132 18.88 -22.49 8.10
N SER A 133 18.31 -21.30 8.08
CA SER A 133 17.04 -20.97 8.71
C SER A 133 16.62 -19.64 8.10
N GLU A 134 15.60 -19.68 7.25
CA GLU A 134 15.01 -18.52 6.61
C GLU A 134 14.63 -17.51 7.70
N PRO A 135 15.34 -16.37 7.84
CA PRO A 135 14.95 -15.40 8.84
C PRO A 135 13.57 -14.90 8.45
N GLU A 136 12.62 -15.00 9.38
CA GLU A 136 11.31 -14.34 9.27
C GLU A 136 11.59 -12.85 9.02
N ARG A 137 11.62 -12.46 7.74
CA ARG A 137 12.06 -11.14 7.30
C ARG A 137 11.03 -10.15 7.78
N GLU A 138 11.35 -9.45 8.86
CA GLU A 138 10.69 -8.22 9.24
C GLU A 138 10.67 -7.31 8.01
N SER A 139 9.51 -7.20 7.39
CA SER A 139 9.41 -6.58 6.07
C SER A 139 9.60 -5.09 6.24
N THR A 140 10.67 -4.56 5.66
CA THR A 140 10.89 -3.11 5.64
C THR A 140 9.71 -2.43 4.94
N PRO A 141 9.39 -1.17 5.29
CA PRO A 141 8.38 -0.40 4.56
C PRO A 141 8.62 -0.39 3.04
N TRP A 142 9.88 -0.44 2.60
CA TRP A 142 10.25 -0.64 1.19
C TRP A 142 9.81 -1.99 0.61
N THR A 143 10.08 -3.08 1.31
CA THR A 143 9.62 -4.42 0.91
C THR A 143 8.10 -4.45 0.78
N ILE A 144 7.39 -3.72 1.65
CA ILE A 144 5.93 -3.59 1.58
C ILE A 144 5.49 -2.86 0.31
N MET A 145 6.15 -1.76 -0.06
CA MET A 145 5.87 -1.02 -1.30
C MET A 145 6.19 -1.85 -2.56
N MET A 146 7.23 -2.68 -2.52
CA MET A 146 7.62 -3.54 -3.64
C MET A 146 6.69 -4.74 -3.84
N THR A 147 6.17 -5.29 -2.74
CA THR A 147 5.32 -6.49 -2.75
C THR A 147 3.82 -6.16 -2.74
N SER A 148 3.45 -4.86 -2.64
CA SER A 148 2.07 -4.43 -2.65
C SER A 148 1.43 -4.70 -4.00
N ASP A 149 0.63 -5.74 -4.06
CA ASP A 149 -0.09 -6.18 -5.24
C ASP A 149 -1.55 -5.71 -5.19
N ASP A 150 -2.13 -5.61 -6.38
CA ASP A 150 -3.51 -5.26 -6.62
C ASP A 150 -4.51 -6.34 -6.18
N THR A 151 -4.01 -7.50 -5.75
CA THR A 151 -4.77 -8.69 -5.35
C THR A 151 -4.75 -8.96 -3.83
N ALA A 152 -4.04 -8.16 -3.04
CA ALA A 152 -3.84 -8.47 -1.62
C ALA A 152 -5.06 -8.09 -0.76
N ALA A 153 -5.64 -9.07 -0.05
CA ALA A 153 -6.47 -8.83 1.13
C ALA A 153 -5.72 -7.96 2.14
N ALA A 154 -6.44 -7.22 3.01
CA ALA A 154 -5.83 -6.33 4.00
C ALA A 154 -4.72 -7.04 4.79
N ARG A 155 -3.45 -6.67 4.54
CA ARG A 155 -2.29 -7.21 5.25
C ARG A 155 -1.83 -6.17 6.24
N THR A 156 -1.84 -6.54 7.51
CA THR A 156 -1.18 -5.80 8.58
C THR A 156 0.20 -6.39 8.74
N VAL A 157 1.25 -5.59 8.53
CA VAL A 157 2.61 -5.99 8.90
C VAL A 157 2.99 -5.16 10.12
N SER A 158 2.90 -5.77 11.30
CA SER A 158 3.33 -5.18 12.56
C SER A 158 4.65 -5.81 13.00
N HIS A 159 5.61 -4.96 13.38
CA HIS A 159 6.53 -5.27 14.48
C HIS A 159 5.64 -5.63 15.69
N HIS A 160 5.59 -6.92 16.03
CA HIS A 160 4.96 -7.49 17.23
C HIS A 160 3.44 -7.26 17.48
N SER A 161 2.67 -8.33 17.23
CA SER A 161 1.48 -8.84 17.94
C SER A 161 0.10 -8.13 17.97
N ILE A 162 -0.84 -8.75 17.22
CA ILE A 162 -2.20 -9.25 17.62
C ILE A 162 -3.43 -8.30 17.68
N ASN A 163 -4.24 -8.44 16.61
CA ASN A 163 -5.69 -8.75 16.56
C ASN A 163 -6.75 -7.75 17.11
N ARG A 164 -7.38 -6.98 16.19
CA ARG A 164 -8.83 -6.68 16.22
C ARG A 164 -9.34 -6.16 14.87
N LEU A 165 -9.54 -7.05 13.90
CA LEU A 165 -10.39 -6.77 12.72
C LEU A 165 -11.41 -7.90 12.54
N ARG A 166 -12.27 -8.09 13.54
CA ARG A 166 -13.59 -8.68 13.35
C ARG A 166 -14.56 -7.86 14.19
N SER A 167 -15.65 -7.42 13.56
CA SER A 167 -16.75 -6.63 14.11
C SER A 167 -16.55 -5.11 14.14
N THR A 168 -16.93 -4.46 13.04
CA THR A 168 -17.92 -3.37 13.08
C THR A 168 -18.77 -3.47 11.84
N ARG A 169 -19.86 -4.24 11.95
CA ARG A 169 -21.04 -4.04 11.11
C ARG A 169 -21.51 -2.61 11.38
N CYS A 170 -21.76 -1.85 10.33
CA CYS A 170 -22.34 -0.52 10.41
C CYS A 170 -23.76 -0.65 10.99
N GLU A 171 -23.92 -0.37 12.29
CA GLU A 171 -25.22 -0.04 12.87
C GLU A 171 -25.17 1.45 13.23
N ASP A 172 -25.93 2.23 12.47
CA ASP A 172 -26.11 3.67 12.60
C ASP A 172 -27.15 3.96 13.70
N PRO A 173 -26.79 4.59 14.84
CA PRO A 173 -27.74 4.90 15.88
C PRO A 173 -28.14 6.37 15.78
N ARG A 174 -29.09 6.69 14.91
CA ARG A 174 -29.82 7.97 14.96
C ARG A 174 -31.12 7.89 14.15
N LEU A 175 -32.18 7.37 14.75
CA LEU A 175 -33.58 7.71 14.47
C LEU A 175 -34.47 7.09 15.57
N GLU A 176 -34.70 7.86 16.63
CA GLU A 176 -35.77 7.61 17.60
C GLU A 176 -37.09 8.17 17.04
N PRO A 177 -38.16 7.37 16.85
CA PRO A 177 -39.50 7.91 16.77
C PRO A 177 -40.10 8.07 18.17
N ARG A 178 -40.59 9.28 18.45
CA ARG A 178 -41.22 9.69 19.71
C ARG A 178 -42.43 8.82 20.05
N LYS A 179 -42.58 8.52 21.34
CA LYS A 179 -43.75 7.92 22.00
C LYS A 179 -45.05 8.65 21.63
N GLY A 180 -45.99 7.92 21.03
CA GLY A 180 -47.41 8.29 20.98
C GLY A 180 -48.16 7.45 22.00
N ASP A 181 -48.73 8.12 22.99
CA ASP A 181 -49.52 7.57 24.07
C ASP A 181 -50.94 7.28 23.57
N SER A 182 -51.44 6.06 23.71
CA SER A 182 -52.85 5.73 23.48
C SER A 182 -53.31 4.73 24.54
N GLY A 183 -53.76 5.27 25.68
CA GLY A 183 -54.64 4.56 26.61
C GLY A 183 -56.08 4.48 26.07
N PRO A 184 -56.91 3.57 26.58
CA PRO A 184 -58.24 3.31 26.05
C PRO A 184 -59.25 4.32 26.59
N VAL A 185 -60.21 4.72 25.75
CA VAL A 185 -61.45 5.36 26.22
C VAL A 185 -62.61 4.45 25.82
N THR A 186 -63.46 4.24 26.81
CA THR A 186 -64.74 3.51 26.87
C THR A 186 -65.74 3.96 25.83
#